data_AF-A0A3B7N326-F1
#
_entry.id   AF-A0A3B7N326-F1
#
_cell.length_a   1.000
_cell.length_b   1.000
_cell.length_c   1.000
_cell.angle_alpha   90.00
_cell.angle_beta   90.00
_cell.angle_gamma   90.00
#
_symmetry.space_group_name_H-M   'P 1'
#
loop_
_entity.id
_entity.type
_entity.pdbx_description
1 polymer ?
#
loop_
_entity_poly.entity_id
_entity_poly.type
_entity_poly.pdbx_seq_one_letter_code
_entity_poly.pdbx_strand_id
1 'polypeptide(L)' 'MNPATHYEGTGLGLSLCRKIAERHQGTITATGAINKGATFIITLPVRTSTATT' A
#
# COMPACT_ATOMS: atom_id res chain seq x y z
N MET A 1 -3.77 -32.44 1.03
CA MET A 1 -4.78 -31.54 0.43
C MET A 1 -4.80 -30.29 1.28
N ASN A 2 -4.39 -29.14 0.75
CA ASN A 2 -4.36 -27.88 1.50
C ASN A 2 -5.74 -27.21 1.35
N PRO A 3 -6.60 -27.14 2.38
CA PRO A 3 -7.84 -26.40 2.26
C PRO A 3 -7.43 -24.93 2.08
N ALA A 4 -7.80 -24.35 0.94
CA ALA A 4 -7.68 -22.92 0.72
C ALA A 4 -8.59 -22.23 1.75
N THR A 5 -8.06 -21.98 2.94
CA THR A 5 -8.72 -21.18 3.96
C THR A 5 -8.95 -19.82 3.33
N HIS A 6 -10.22 -19.54 3.08
CA HIS A 6 -10.70 -18.24 2.66
C HIS A 6 -10.33 -17.28 3.80
N TYR A 7 -9.16 -16.66 3.72
CA TYR A 7 -8.80 -15.58 4.62
C TYR A 7 -9.75 -14.44 4.28
N GLU A 8 -10.83 -14.30 5.05
CA GLU A 8 -11.64 -13.10 5.02
C GLU A 8 -10.70 -11.92 5.19
N GLY A 9 -10.58 -11.11 4.13
CA GLY A 9 -9.70 -9.97 4.14
C GLY A 9 -10.17 -9.00 5.20
N THR A 10 -9.42 -8.84 6.28
CA THR A 10 -9.71 -7.93 7.40
C THR A 10 -9.66 -6.44 7.01
N GLY A 11 -9.53 -6.13 5.72
CA GLY A 11 -9.29 -4.77 5.21
C GLY A 11 -7.92 -4.20 5.57
N LEU A 12 -7.04 -4.98 6.21
CA LEU A 12 -5.74 -4.51 6.71
C LEU A 12 -4.68 -4.30 5.61
N GLY A 13 -4.90 -4.84 4.39
CA GLY A 13 -3.89 -4.79 3.33
C GLY A 13 -3.45 -3.36 2.99
N LEU A 14 -4.38 -2.46 2.70
CA LEU A 14 -4.05 -1.08 2.32
C LEU A 14 -3.56 -0.22 3.48
N SER A 15 -4.02 -0.49 4.71
CA SER A 15 -3.50 0.20 5.89
C SER A 15 -2.05 -0.19 6.18
N LEU A 16 -1.68 -1.45 5.94
CA LEU A 16 -0.30 -1.90 5.98
C LEU A 16 0.53 -1.30 4.84
N CYS A 17 0.03 -1.31 3.60
CA CYS A 17 0.71 -0.66 2.46
C CYS A 17 0.99 0.81 2.74
N ARG A 18 0.04 1.54 3.34
CA ARG A 18 0.24 2.95 3.74
C ARG A 18 1.38 3.09 4.75
N LYS A 19 1.36 2.30 5.83
CA LYS A 19 2.43 2.32 6.84
C LYS A 19 3.80 2.01 6.25
N ILE A 20 3.87 1.08 5.28
CA ILE A 20 5.11 0.75 4.58
C ILE A 20 5.58 1.93 3.74
N ALA A 21 4.72 2.54 2.92
CA ALA A 21 5.06 3.69 2.11
C ALA A 21 5.53 4.88 2.96
N GLU A 22 4.82 5.20 4.05
CA GLU A 22 5.16 6.28 4.99
C GLU A 22 6.53 6.07 5.65
N ARG A 23 6.84 4.83 6.07
CA ARG A 23 8.16 4.47 6.61
C ARG A 23 9.30 4.70 5.62
N HIS A 24 9.01 4.57 4.33
CA HIS A 24 9.96 4.87 3.25
C HIS A 24 9.89 6.33 2.80
N GLN A 25 9.29 7.23 3.59
CA GLN A 25 9.12 8.65 3.29
C GLN A 25 8.36 8.89 1.98
N GLY A 26 7.52 7.93 1.60
CA GLY A 26 6.69 7.96 0.42
C GLY A 26 5.21 8.11 0.75
N THR A 27 4.38 7.97 -0.28
CA THR A 27 2.92 8.12 -0.19
C THR A 27 2.20 7.03 -0.97
N ILE A 28 0.94 6.78 -0.60
CA ILE A 28 0.02 5.93 -1.35
C ILE A 28 -1.29 6.68 -1.58
N THR A 29 -1.78 6.64 -2.81
CA THR A 29 -3.09 7.17 -3.20
C THR A 29 -3.86 6.12 -3.99
N ALA A 30 -5.19 6.24 -4.00
CA ALA A 30 -6.06 5.35 -4.75
C ALA A 30 -7.12 6.19 -5.46
N THR A 31 -7.35 5.88 -6.73
CA THR A 31 -8.42 6.47 -7.53
C THR A 31 -9.17 5.35 -8.23
N GLY A 32 -10.47 5.51 -8.43
CA GLY A 32 -11.28 4.46 -9.05
C GLY A 32 -12.71 4.93 -9.21
N ALA A 33 -13.47 4.20 -10.02
CA ALA A 33 -14.90 4.43 -10.18
C ALA A 33 -15.64 3.11 -10.24
N ILE A 34 -16.90 3.13 -9.80
CA ILE A 34 -17.79 1.97 -9.86
C ILE A 34 -17.83 1.44 -11.30
N ASN A 35 -17.63 0.13 -11.46
CA ASN A 35 -17.58 -0.57 -12.75
C ASN A 35 -16.43 -0.16 -13.69
N LYS A 36 -15.42 0.59 -13.23
CA LYS A 36 -14.23 0.96 -14.02
C LYS A 36 -12.91 0.47 -13.42
N GLY A 37 -12.97 -0.18 -12.26
CA GLY A 37 -11.81 -0.61 -11.50
C GLY A 37 -11.19 0.51 -10.67
N ALA A 38 -9.98 0.23 -10.15
CA ALA A 38 -9.23 1.15 -9.30
C ALA A 38 -7.74 1.10 -9.65
N THR A 39 -7.08 2.23 -9.49
CA THR A 39 -5.64 2.43 -9.64
C THR A 39 -5.06 2.89 -8.31
N PHE A 40 -4.05 2.16 -7.84
CA PHE A 40 -3.29 2.48 -6.64
C PHE A 40 -1.92 3.00 -7.06
N ILE A 41 -1.55 4.17 -6.57
CA ILE A 41 -0.33 4.86 -6.94
C ILE A 41 0.54 4.97 -5.69
N ILE A 42 1.73 4.38 -5.75
CA ILE A 42 2.73 4.44 -4.69
C ILE A 42 3.89 5.31 -5.19
N THR A 43 4.24 6.34 -4.44
CA THR A 43 5.37 7.22 -4.74
C THR A 43 6.42 7.06 -3.65
N LEU A 44 7.64 6.70 -4.03
CA LEU A 44 8.78 6.57 -3.12
C LEU A 44 9.91 7.47 -3.58
N PRO A 45 10.64 8.13 -2.65
CA PRO A 45 11.86 8.86 -3.00
C PRO A 45 12.96 7.88 -3.43
N VAL A 46 13.72 8.24 -4.47
CA VAL A 46 14.85 7.42 -4.98
C VAL A 46 15.98 7.32 -3.96
N ARG A 47 16.14 8.35 -3.13
CA ARG A 47 17.04 8.37 -1.98
C ARG A 47 16.26 8.89 -0.79
N THR A 48 16.20 8.10 0.27
CA THR A 48 15.76 8.61 1.56
C THR A 48 16.84 9.58 2.03
N SER A 49 16.48 10.85 2.27
CA SER A 49 17.42 11.77 2.91
C SER A 49 17.48 11.35 4.37
N THR A 50 18.42 10.46 4.68
CA THR A 50 18.90 10.32 6.05
C THR A 50 19.64 11.62 6.33
N ALA A 51 18.97 12.56 6.98
CA ALA A 51 19.63 13.73 7.53
C ALA A 51 20.74 13.22 8.48
N THR A 52 21.99 13.32 8.04
CA THR A 52 23.16 13.13 8.88
C THR A 52 23.30 14.39 9.72
N THR A 53 22.84 14.31 10.97
CA THR A 53 23.22 15.24 12.04
C THR A 53 24.09 14.47 13.02
#